data_AF-A0A7V8Z4U3-F1
#
_entry.id   AF-A0A7V8Z4U3-F1
#
_cell.length_a   1.000
_cell.length_b   1.000
_cell.length_c   1.000
_cell.angle_alpha   90.00
_cell.angle_beta   90.00
_cell.angle_gamma   90.00
#
_symmetry.space_group_name_H-M   'P 1'
#
loop_
_entity.id
_entity.type
_entity.pdbx_description
1 polymer ?
#
loop_
_entity_poly.entity_id
_entity_poly.type
_entity_poly.pdbx_seq_one_letter_code
_entity_poly.pdbx_strand_id
1 'polypeptide(L)' 'MVSSKAVTVDEYLAELPDDRRQPIETVRQLIRKRLPAGYEETMNWGMISYEVPAHI' A
#
# COMPACT_ATOMS: atom_id res chain seq x y z
N MET A 1 3.90 16.00 11.15
CA MET A 1 4.41 14.93 10.26
C MET A 1 3.39 13.80 10.33
N VAL A 2 2.74 13.46 9.22
CA VAL A 2 1.84 12.29 9.18
C VAL A 2 2.73 11.08 8.99
N SER A 3 2.92 10.34 10.07
CA SER A 3 3.44 8.98 10.03
C SER A 3 2.28 8.10 10.47
N SER A 4 1.63 7.40 9.54
CA SER A 4 0.70 6.34 9.90
C SER A 4 1.46 5.27 10.69
N LYS A 5 0.88 4.81 11.80
CA LYS A 5 1.46 3.73 12.61
C LYS A 5 1.12 2.35 12.06
N ALA A 6 0.25 2.29 11.06
CA ALA A 6 -0.11 1.08 10.35
C ALA A 6 1.13 0.29 9.91
N VAL A 7 1.19 -0.97 10.36
CA VAL A 7 2.23 -1.92 10.01
C VAL A 7 1.84 -2.67 8.73
N THR A 8 0.54 -2.66 8.41
CA THR A 8 -0.04 -3.33 7.24
C THR A 8 -0.85 -2.38 6.38
N VAL A 9 -0.98 -2.71 5.09
CA VAL A 9 -1.83 -1.94 4.16
C VAL A 9 -3.29 -1.95 4.60
N ASP A 10 -3.74 -3.04 5.22
CA ASP A 10 -5.10 -3.16 5.75
C ASP A 10 -5.35 -2.18 6.90
N GLU A 11 -4.43 -2.10 7.86
CA GLU A 11 -4.48 -1.10 8.94
C GLU A 11 -4.43 0.32 8.38
N TYR A 12 -3.60 0.57 7.37
CA TYR A 12 -3.52 1.89 6.73
C TYR A 12 -4.86 2.28 6.08
N LEU A 13 -5.52 1.34 5.40
CA LEU A 13 -6.85 1.56 4.83
C LEU A 13 -7.90 1.74 5.92
N ALA A 14 -7.80 1.03 7.05
CA ALA A 14 -8.70 1.17 8.19
C ALA A 14 -8.56 2.53 8.89
N GLU A 15 -7.34 3.07 8.99
CA GLU A 15 -7.07 4.41 9.55
C GLU A 15 -7.60 5.55 8.66
N LEU A 16 -7.80 5.30 7.36
CA LEU A 16 -8.31 6.30 6.44
C LEU A 16 -9.83 6.47 6.55
N PRO A 17 -10.34 7.72 6.53
CA PRO A 17 -11.78 7.95 6.40
C PRO A 17 -12.27 7.42 5.05
N ASP A 18 -13.53 6.95 5.00
CA ASP A 18 -14.11 6.26 3.84
C ASP A 18 -13.95 7.01 2.51
N ASP A 19 -14.09 8.34 2.55
CA ASP A 19 -13.89 9.24 1.40
C ASP A 19 -12.48 9.11 0.78
N ARG A 20 -11.46 8.85 1.60
CA ARG A 20 -10.07 8.64 1.16
C ARG A 20 -9.74 7.17 0.91
N ARG A 21 -10.44 6.24 1.55
CA ARG A 21 -10.23 4.79 1.38
C ARG A 21 -10.57 4.35 -0.04
N GLN A 22 -11.73 4.76 -0.57
CA GLN A 22 -12.17 4.37 -1.92
C GLN A 22 -11.16 4.66 -3.04
N PRO A 23 -10.63 5.90 -3.18
CA PRO A 23 -9.66 6.19 -4.24
C PRO A 23 -8.33 5.45 -4.02
N ILE A 24 -7.88 5.30 -2.78
CA ILE A 24 -6.64 4.57 -2.48
C ILE A 24 -6.77 3.09 -2.79
N GLU A 25 -7.91 2.47 -2.46
CA GLU A 25 -8.19 1.08 -2.80
C GLU A 25 -8.27 0.85 -4.31
N THR A 26 -8.89 1.79 -5.04
CA THR A 26 -8.95 1.74 -6.51
C THR A 26 -7.56 1.78 -7.13
N VAL A 27 -6.70 2.68 -6.66
CA VAL A 27 -5.31 2.79 -7.14
C VAL A 27 -4.51 1.55 -6.77
N ARG A 28 -4.64 1.05 -5.53
CA ARG A 28 -4.00 -0.21 -5.08
C ARG A 28 -4.38 -1.38 -5.97
N GLN A 29 -5.67 -1.56 -6.27
CA GLN A 29 -6.12 -2.62 -7.16
C GLN A 29 -5.57 -2.46 -8.58
N LEU A 30 -5.54 -1.23 -9.10
CA LEU A 30 -4.97 -0.95 -10.42
C LEU A 30 -3.48 -1.29 -10.46
N ILE A 31 -2.73 -0.92 -9.43
CA ILE A 31 -1.32 -1.26 -9.28
C ILE A 31 -1.19 -2.78 -9.26
N ARG A 32 -1.83 -3.50 -8.33
CA ARG A 32 -1.75 -4.97 -8.25
C ARG A 32 -2.14 -5.68 -9.55
N LYS A 33 -3.08 -5.14 -10.32
CA LYS A 33 -3.50 -5.69 -11.62
C LYS A 33 -2.47 -5.46 -12.74
N ARG A 34 -1.69 -4.39 -12.65
CA ARG A 34 -0.70 -3.98 -13.67
C ARG A 34 0.73 -4.30 -13.29
N LEU A 35 1.00 -4.49 -12.01
CA LEU A 35 2.33 -4.70 -11.48
C LEU A 35 2.81 -6.09 -11.89
N PRO A 36 4.01 -6.20 -12.50
CA PRO A 36 4.59 -7.48 -12.88
C PRO A 36 4.74 -8.42 -11.68
N ALA A 37 4.79 -9.73 -11.93
CA ALA A 37 5.17 -10.68 -10.89
C ALA A 37 6.59 -10.37 -10.39
N GLY A 38 6.80 -10.44 -9.07
CA GLY A 38 8.08 -10.11 -8.43
C GLY A 38 8.11 -8.75 -7.74
N TYR A 39 6.99 -8.05 -7.62
CA TYR A 39 6.84 -6.93 -6.69
C TYR A 39 6.05 -7.36 -5.46
N GLU A 40 6.48 -6.92 -4.29
CA GLU A 40 5.80 -7.12 -3.00
C GLU A 40 5.22 -5.80 -2.49
N GLU A 41 4.02 -5.88 -1.94
CA GLU A 41 3.32 -4.75 -1.33
C GLU A 41 3.72 -4.66 0.15
N THR A 42 4.43 -3.60 0.53
CA THR A 42 4.99 -3.40 1.88
C THR A 42 4.53 -2.07 2.47
N MET A 43 4.62 -1.93 3.79
CA MET A 43 4.44 -0.64 4.46
C MET A 43 5.81 -0.08 4.80
N ASN A 44 6.15 1.06 4.23
CA ASN A 44 7.43 1.72 4.51
C ASN A 44 7.23 3.21 4.76
N TRP A 45 7.92 3.76 5.76
CA TRP A 45 7.76 5.15 6.23
C TRP A 45 6.31 5.61 6.45
N GLY A 46 5.41 4.68 6.83
CA GLY A 46 3.98 4.97 7.05
C GLY A 46 3.15 5.11 5.77
N MET A 47 3.63 4.57 4.64
CA MET A 47 2.94 4.57 3.34
C MET A 47 3.01 3.20 2.67
N ILE A 48 2.01 2.91 1.83
CA ILE A 48 1.99 1.72 0.97
C ILE A 48 3.13 1.88 -0.06
N SER A 49 4.05 0.93 -0.04
CA SER A 49 5.20 0.86 -0.94
C SER A 49 5.15 -0.44 -1.74
N TYR A 50 5.68 -0.42 -2.96
CA TYR A 50 5.82 -1.60 -3.78
C TYR A 50 7.30 -1.76 -4.11
N GLU A 51 7.92 -2.80 -3.58
CA GLU A 51 9.35 -3.06 -3.76
C GLU A 51 9.58 -4.37 -4.49
N VAL A 52 10.69 -4.46 -5.21
CA VAL A 52 11.13 -5.70 -5.84
C VAL A 52 12.07 -6.39 -4.85
N PRO A 53 11.70 -7.54 -4.25
CA PRO A 53 12.60 -8.32 -3.42
C PRO A 53 13.92 -8.58 -4.17
N ALA A 54 15.02 -8.10 -3.59
CA ALA A 54 16.36 -8.28 -4.14
C ALA A 54 16.92 -9.70 -3.85
N HIS A 55 16.06 -10.68 -3.59
CA HIS A 55 16.46 -12.07 -3.40
C HIS A 55 16.76 -12.68 -4.77
N ILE A 56 18.02 -12.51 -5.20
CA ILE A 56 18.68 -13.29 -6.24
C ILE A 56 19.13 -14.63 -5.62
#